data_AF-A0A6I6SHL1-F1
#
_entry.id   AF-A0A6I6SHL1-F1
#
_cell.length_a   1.000
_cell.length_b   1.000
_cell.length_c   1.000
_cell.angle_alpha   90.00
_cell.angle_beta   90.00
_cell.angle_gamma   90.00
#
_symmetry.space_group_name_H-M   'P 1'
#
loop_
_entity.id
_entity.type
_entity.pdbx_description
1 polymer ?
#
loop_
_entity_poly.entity_id
_entity_poly.type
_entity_poly.pdbx_seq_one_letter_code
_entity_poly.pdbx_strand_id
1 'polypeptide(L)'
;MDFKYIWPIVGIVLGWLLAGISAGWRGRLERKRVTAKLLTRIIYIYEDLLMLQSITEPLKDISEDWESHEKLRQYVVGKHFLSSGDSLSALDTLIDEYSQYKPLEAVKLRGLMRLITKHKNVKLLGSSREEQKYIFLLSVYEVGLDQCETAIKNSLVRIANSHGLYMWLKIMKFVKEKDKRNQISNSVLDEIYAEYQKNSEQPVSE
;
A
#
# COMPACT_ATOMS: atom_id res chain seq x y z
N MET A 1 -22.40 30.88 55.71
CA MET A 1 -22.67 30.31 54.37
C MET A 1 -22.50 28.81 54.47
N ASP A 2 -23.56 28.07 54.20
CA ASP A 2 -23.65 26.65 54.52
C ASP A 2 -22.86 25.80 53.52
N PHE A 3 -21.92 25.00 54.03
CA PHE A 3 -21.14 24.00 53.29
C PHE A 3 -21.99 23.01 52.47
N LYS A 4 -23.31 22.96 52.72
CA LYS A 4 -24.29 22.11 52.03
C LYS A 4 -24.45 22.44 50.54
N TYR A 5 -24.14 23.65 50.12
CA TYR A 5 -24.22 24.08 48.70
C TYR A 5 -22.93 23.84 47.90
N ILE A 6 -21.81 23.52 48.56
CA ILE A 6 -20.51 23.32 47.90
C ILE A 6 -20.43 21.93 47.28
N TRP A 7 -20.93 20.89 47.97
CA TRP A 7 -20.87 19.50 47.52
C TRP A 7 -21.54 19.23 46.16
N PRO A 8 -22.74 19.77 45.84
CA PRO A 8 -23.35 19.61 44.51
C PRO A 8 -22.51 20.22 43.38
N ILE A 9 -21.90 21.39 43.62
CA ILE A 9 -21.05 22.08 42.65
C ILE A 9 -19.79 21.26 42.39
N VAL A 10 -19.16 20.73 43.44
CA VAL A 10 -18.00 19.83 43.32
C VAL A 10 -18.36 18.58 42.53
N GLY A 11 -19.53 17.98 42.76
CA GLY A 11 -20.02 16.83 42.01
C GLY A 11 -20.17 17.09 40.51
N ILE A 12 -20.73 18.24 40.12
CA ILE A 12 -20.88 18.64 38.71
C ILE A 12 -19.51 18.85 38.05
N VAL A 13 -18.60 19.57 38.71
CA VAL A 13 -17.25 19.83 38.20
C VAL A 13 -16.47 18.53 38.01
N LEU A 14 -16.52 17.61 38.99
CA LEU A 14 -15.90 16.30 38.88
C LEU A 14 -16.51 15.47 37.75
N GLY A 15 -17.83 15.52 37.58
CA GLY A 15 -18.53 14.85 36.48
C GLY A 15 -18.08 15.34 35.11
N TRP A 16 -17.94 16.66 34.93
CA TRP A 16 -17.47 17.25 33.67
C TRP A 16 -16.00 16.92 33.39
N LEU A 17 -15.17 16.94 34.43
CA LEU A 17 -13.75 16.59 34.33
C LEU A 17 -13.59 15.12 33.92
N LEU A 18 -14.33 14.21 34.57
CA LEU A 18 -14.34 12.77 34.23
C LEU A 18 -14.86 12.53 32.80
N ALA A 19 -15.93 13.22 32.40
CA ALA A 19 -16.46 13.13 31.04
C ALA A 19 -15.45 13.61 30.00
N GLY A 20 -14.75 14.72 30.26
CA GLY A 20 -13.69 15.24 29.40
C GLY A 20 -12.51 14.28 29.26
N ILE A 21 -12.06 13.67 30.36
CA ILE A 21 -11.01 12.64 30.34
C ILE A 21 -11.47 11.41 29.54
N SER A 22 -12.70 10.93 29.78
CA SER A 22 -13.25 9.77 29.08
C SER A 22 -13.38 10.01 27.57
N ALA A 23 -13.90 11.17 27.17
CA ALA A 23 -14.01 11.57 25.77
C ALA A 23 -12.63 11.69 25.10
N GLY A 24 -11.66 12.33 25.78
CA GLY A 24 -10.29 12.43 25.29
C GLY A 24 -9.61 11.08 25.12
N TRP A 25 -9.84 10.14 26.05
CA TRP A 25 -9.32 8.79 25.96
C TRP A 25 -9.92 8.01 24.78
N ARG A 26 -11.25 8.07 24.61
CA ARG A 26 -11.95 7.44 23.48
C ARG A 26 -11.46 7.99 22.14
N GLY A 27 -11.30 9.31 22.01
CA GLY A 27 -10.77 9.93 20.79
C GLY A 27 -9.35 9.46 20.44
N ARG A 28 -8.48 9.30 21.45
CA ARG A 28 -7.13 8.75 21.25
C ARG A 28 -7.14 7.30 20.78
N LEU A 29 -8.04 6.47 21.34
CA LEU A 29 -8.18 5.07 20.93
C LEU A 29 -8.68 4.95 19.49
N GLU A 30 -9.69 5.74 19.12
CA GLU A 30 -10.25 5.72 17.76
C GLU A 30 -9.21 6.14 16.73
N ARG A 31 -8.47 7.23 17.00
CA ARG A 31 -7.36 7.65 16.15
C ARG A 31 -6.31 6.55 15.97
N LYS A 32 -5.92 5.86 17.05
CA LYS A 32 -4.96 4.75 16.97
C LYS A 32 -5.51 3.59 16.14
N ARG A 33 -6.78 3.26 16.30
CA ARG A 33 -7.46 2.21 15.54
C ARG A 33 -7.46 2.50 14.04
N VAL A 34 -7.87 3.70 13.63
CA VAL A 34 -7.85 4.13 12.22
C VAL A 34 -6.42 4.08 11.68
N THR A 35 -5.45 4.61 12.44
CA THR A 35 -4.03 4.61 12.05
C THR A 35 -3.48 3.19 11.87
N ALA A 36 -3.86 2.25 12.75
CA ALA A 36 -3.43 0.86 12.67
C ALA A 36 -4.02 0.15 11.44
N LYS A 37 -5.32 0.32 11.18
CA LYS A 37 -5.98 -0.21 9.97
C LYS A 37 -5.31 0.33 8.70
N LEU A 38 -5.03 1.63 8.67
CA LEU A 38 -4.36 2.29 7.55
C LEU A 38 -2.95 1.73 7.34
N LEU A 39 -2.16 1.60 8.41
CA LEU A 39 -0.81 1.00 8.34
C LEU A 39 -0.85 -0.41 7.77
N THR A 40 -1.74 -1.26 8.28
CA THR A 40 -1.89 -2.64 7.78
C THR A 40 -2.19 -2.67 6.28
N ARG A 41 -3.08 -1.80 5.80
CA ARG A 41 -3.39 -1.74 4.36
C ARG A 41 -2.22 -1.24 3.51
N ILE A 42 -1.51 -0.20 3.96
CA ILE A 42 -0.32 0.28 3.25
C ILE A 42 0.78 -0.78 3.24
N ILE A 43 0.93 -1.58 4.30
CA ILE A 43 1.90 -2.69 4.35
C ILE A 43 1.57 -3.74 3.29
N TYR A 44 0.30 -4.13 3.12
CA TYR A 44 -0.06 -5.07 2.06
C TYR A 44 0.28 -4.53 0.67
N ILE A 45 -0.04 -3.26 0.41
CA ILE A 45 0.30 -2.62 -0.88
C ILE A 45 1.81 -2.55 -1.09
N TYR A 46 2.57 -2.28 -0.02
CA TYR A 46 4.02 -2.30 -0.06
C TYR A 46 4.55 -3.69 -0.41
N GLU A 47 4.03 -4.74 0.21
CA GLU A 47 4.41 -6.13 -0.11
C GLU A 47 4.05 -6.51 -1.55
N ASP A 48 2.85 -6.14 -2.03
CA ASP A 48 2.42 -6.36 -3.41
C ASP A 48 3.35 -5.63 -4.40
N LEU A 49 3.80 -4.41 -4.07
CA LEU A 49 4.72 -3.64 -4.90
C LEU A 49 6.11 -4.28 -4.97
N LEU A 50 6.64 -4.71 -3.82
CA LEU A 50 7.92 -5.42 -3.77
C LEU A 50 7.87 -6.73 -4.56
N MET A 51 6.78 -7.49 -4.41
CA MET A 51 6.54 -8.71 -5.17
C MET A 51 6.51 -8.43 -6.67
N LEU A 52 5.82 -7.36 -7.09
CA LEU A 52 5.78 -6.98 -8.49
C LEU A 52 7.18 -6.64 -9.03
N GLN A 53 7.94 -5.80 -8.34
CA GLN A 53 9.30 -5.42 -8.78
C GLN A 53 10.22 -6.65 -8.88
N SER A 54 10.15 -7.55 -7.89
CA SER A 54 11.01 -8.74 -7.84
C SER A 54 10.60 -9.84 -8.84
N ILE A 55 9.35 -9.85 -9.31
CA ILE A 55 8.93 -10.73 -10.42
C ILE A 55 9.27 -10.11 -11.77
N THR A 56 9.12 -8.79 -11.93
CA THR A 56 9.23 -8.15 -13.25
C THR A 56 10.63 -8.24 -13.84
N GLU A 57 11.69 -8.20 -13.00
CA GLU A 57 13.07 -8.28 -13.50
C GLU A 57 13.40 -9.65 -14.12
N PRO A 58 13.18 -10.79 -13.44
CA PRO A 58 13.41 -12.11 -14.03
C PRO A 58 12.53 -12.45 -15.24
N LEU A 59 11.37 -11.80 -15.41
CA LEU A 59 10.52 -12.04 -16.58
C LEU A 59 11.22 -11.70 -17.90
N LYS A 60 12.18 -10.76 -17.87
CA LYS A 60 12.99 -10.38 -19.03
C LYS A 60 13.85 -11.54 -19.55
N ASP A 61 14.29 -12.42 -18.65
CA ASP A 61 15.15 -13.56 -19.00
C ASP A 61 14.36 -14.75 -19.58
N ILE A 62 13.04 -14.79 -19.35
CA ILE A 62 12.16 -15.90 -19.75
C ILE A 62 11.42 -15.59 -21.06
N SER A 63 11.16 -14.31 -21.35
CA SER A 63 10.41 -13.90 -22.54
C SER A 63 11.23 -14.05 -23.82
N GLU A 64 10.64 -14.66 -24.85
CA GLU A 64 11.27 -14.82 -26.17
C GLU A 64 11.41 -13.49 -26.93
N ASP A 65 10.47 -12.56 -26.72
CA ASP A 65 10.43 -11.25 -27.36
C ASP A 65 9.73 -10.19 -26.47
N TRP A 66 9.87 -8.90 -26.82
CA TRP A 66 9.33 -7.78 -26.06
C TRP A 66 7.79 -7.68 -26.04
N GLU A 67 7.11 -8.19 -27.06
CA GLU A 67 5.64 -8.27 -27.07
C GLU A 67 5.14 -9.36 -26.12
N SER A 68 5.78 -10.53 -26.15
CA SER A 68 5.55 -11.64 -25.23
C SER A 68 5.85 -11.24 -23.78
N HIS A 69 6.96 -10.52 -23.56
CA HIS A 69 7.29 -9.91 -22.26
C HIS A 69 6.18 -8.99 -21.76
N GLU A 70 5.69 -8.06 -22.58
CA GLU A 70 4.63 -7.12 -22.18
C GLU A 70 3.33 -7.83 -21.83
N LYS A 71 2.94 -8.86 -22.60
CA LYS A 71 1.75 -9.68 -22.31
C LYS A 71 1.88 -10.37 -20.96
N LEU A 72 3.04 -10.97 -20.69
CA LEU A 72 3.32 -11.64 -19.42
C LEU A 72 3.33 -10.66 -18.24
N ARG A 73 3.97 -9.49 -18.41
CA ARG A 73 3.96 -8.42 -17.41
C ARG A 73 2.52 -7.96 -17.11
N GLN A 74 1.70 -7.72 -18.13
CA GLN A 74 0.29 -7.35 -17.96
C GLN A 74 -0.50 -8.42 -17.22
N TYR A 75 -0.28 -9.69 -17.53
CA TYR A 75 -0.91 -10.80 -16.85
C TYR A 75 -0.55 -10.82 -15.36
N VAL A 76 0.73 -10.71 -15.02
CA VAL A 76 1.20 -10.68 -13.63
C VAL A 76 0.65 -9.47 -12.88
N VAL A 77 0.75 -8.28 -13.46
CA VAL A 77 0.21 -7.04 -12.87
C VAL A 77 -1.32 -7.14 -12.68
N GLY A 78 -2.04 -7.63 -13.68
CA GLY A 78 -3.50 -7.75 -13.60
C GLY A 78 -3.95 -8.73 -12.53
N LYS A 79 -3.27 -9.88 -12.42
CA LYS A 79 -3.67 -11.00 -11.58
C LYS A 79 -3.15 -10.94 -10.16
N HIS A 80 -1.95 -10.42 -9.92
CA HIS A 80 -1.29 -10.46 -8.61
C HIS A 80 -1.12 -9.09 -7.96
N PHE A 81 -1.09 -8.00 -8.73
CA PHE A 81 -0.92 -6.66 -8.16
C PHE A 81 -2.28 -6.03 -7.80
N LEU A 82 -2.53 -5.81 -6.51
CA LEU A 82 -3.77 -5.20 -6.00
C LEU A 82 -5.04 -5.94 -6.46
N SER A 83 -4.99 -7.27 -6.48
CA SER A 83 -6.03 -8.14 -7.08
C SER A 83 -7.32 -8.20 -6.29
N SER A 84 -7.24 -7.93 -4.99
CA SER A 84 -8.43 -7.73 -4.16
C SER A 84 -9.02 -6.38 -4.54
N GLY A 85 -10.02 -6.32 -5.43
CA GLY A 85 -10.69 -5.07 -5.81
C GLY A 85 -11.17 -4.24 -4.62
N ASP A 86 -11.49 -4.91 -3.51
CA ASP A 86 -11.84 -4.29 -2.22
C ASP A 86 -10.68 -3.54 -1.54
N SER A 87 -9.42 -3.81 -1.90
CA SER A 87 -8.25 -3.26 -1.20
C SER A 87 -8.10 -1.75 -1.41
N LEU A 88 -8.32 -1.25 -2.63
CA LEU A 88 -8.17 0.18 -2.96
C LEU A 88 -9.35 1.01 -2.45
N SER A 89 -10.57 0.53 -2.63
CA SER A 89 -11.78 1.23 -2.15
C SER A 89 -11.83 1.28 -0.61
N ALA A 90 -11.46 0.19 0.06
CA ALA A 90 -11.33 0.17 1.51
C ALA A 90 -10.20 1.10 1.98
N LEU A 91 -9.11 1.21 1.23
CA LEU A 91 -8.03 2.13 1.56
C LEU A 91 -8.48 3.59 1.41
N ASP A 92 -9.18 3.96 0.34
CA ASP A 92 -9.68 5.33 0.17
C ASP A 92 -10.58 5.75 1.34
N THR A 93 -11.44 4.84 1.81
CA THR A 93 -12.28 5.05 3.00
C THR A 93 -11.42 5.28 4.25
N LEU A 94 -10.37 4.48 4.45
CA LEU A 94 -9.43 4.65 5.58
C LEU A 94 -8.62 5.94 5.48
N ILE A 95 -8.28 6.38 4.28
CA ILE A 95 -7.61 7.66 4.04
C ILE A 95 -8.55 8.82 4.42
N ASP A 96 -9.83 8.74 4.08
CA ASP A 96 -10.83 9.73 4.47
C ASP A 96 -11.04 9.76 5.99
N GLU A 97 -11.15 8.61 6.66
CA GLU A 97 -11.19 8.53 8.12
C GLU A 97 -9.91 9.13 8.75
N TYR A 98 -8.74 8.84 8.18
CA TYR A 98 -7.46 9.37 8.66
C TYR A 98 -7.32 10.87 8.45
N SER A 99 -7.95 11.42 7.40
CA SER A 99 -7.90 12.84 7.07
C SER A 99 -8.46 13.73 8.18
N GLN A 100 -9.39 13.21 8.98
CA GLN A 100 -9.96 13.90 10.15
C GLN A 100 -8.90 14.25 11.19
N TYR A 101 -7.82 13.46 11.27
CA TYR A 101 -6.73 13.65 12.23
C TYR A 101 -5.49 14.28 11.60
N LYS A 102 -5.22 13.96 10.32
CA LYS A 102 -4.02 14.41 9.61
C LYS A 102 -4.29 14.66 8.11
N PRO A 103 -4.92 15.78 7.74
CA PRO A 103 -5.38 16.02 6.37
C PRO A 103 -4.23 16.11 5.36
N LEU A 104 -3.11 16.75 5.72
CA LEU A 104 -1.96 16.89 4.83
C LEU A 104 -1.29 15.56 4.48
N GLU A 105 -1.23 14.61 5.42
CA GLU A 105 -0.69 13.28 5.17
C GLU A 105 -1.66 12.44 4.33
N ALA A 106 -2.97 12.56 4.59
CA ALA A 106 -4.01 11.90 3.81
C ALA A 106 -4.00 12.33 2.33
N VAL A 107 -3.83 13.63 2.04
CA VAL A 107 -3.73 14.14 0.65
C VAL A 107 -2.53 13.54 -0.07
N LYS A 108 -1.36 13.48 0.58
CA LYS A 108 -0.15 12.87 0.01
C LYS A 108 -0.35 11.39 -0.26
N LEU A 109 -0.96 10.67 0.68
CA LEU A 109 -1.23 9.25 0.53
C LEU A 109 -2.21 8.96 -0.61
N ARG A 110 -3.28 9.77 -0.74
CA ARG A 110 -4.21 9.69 -1.88
C ARG A 110 -3.52 9.93 -3.21
N GLY A 111 -2.63 10.93 -3.28
CA GLY A 111 -1.81 11.18 -4.48
C GLY A 111 -0.93 9.98 -4.84
N LEU A 112 -0.29 9.37 -3.84
CA LEU A 112 0.52 8.16 -4.01
C LEU A 112 -0.30 6.98 -4.52
N MET A 113 -1.50 6.75 -3.96
CA MET A 113 -2.38 5.67 -4.40
C MET A 113 -2.83 5.85 -5.84
N ARG A 114 -3.21 7.07 -6.23
CA ARG A 114 -3.53 7.37 -7.64
C ARG A 114 -2.37 7.07 -8.58
N LEU A 115 -1.16 7.40 -8.15
CA LEU A 115 0.05 7.15 -8.94
C LEU A 115 0.29 5.64 -9.10
N ILE A 116 0.16 4.86 -8.02
CA ILE A 116 0.27 3.38 -8.05
C ILE A 116 -0.81 2.77 -8.95
N THR A 117 -2.06 3.20 -8.83
CA THR A 117 -3.15 2.75 -9.70
C THR A 117 -2.90 3.11 -11.15
N LYS A 118 -2.29 4.27 -11.43
CA LYS A 118 -1.88 4.65 -12.78
C LYS A 118 -0.85 3.64 -13.31
N HIS A 119 0.20 3.32 -12.54
CA HIS A 119 1.20 2.33 -12.93
C HIS A 119 0.59 0.95 -13.21
N LYS A 120 -0.34 0.47 -12.37
CA LYS A 120 -1.07 -0.79 -12.62
C LYS A 120 -1.73 -0.83 -14.00
N ASN A 121 -2.25 0.30 -14.48
CA ASN A 121 -3.00 0.38 -15.73
C ASN A 121 -2.14 0.76 -16.96
N VAL A 122 -0.83 0.97 -16.80
CA VAL A 122 0.06 1.31 -17.93
C VAL A 122 0.21 0.10 -18.83
N LYS A 123 -0.21 0.24 -20.10
CA LYS A 123 -0.02 -0.73 -21.18
C LYS A 123 1.01 -0.19 -22.18
N LEU A 124 2.08 -0.95 -22.43
CA LEU A 124 3.16 -0.58 -23.35
C LEU A 124 3.12 -1.39 -24.66
N LEU A 125 1.99 -2.04 -24.93
CA LEU A 125 1.79 -2.93 -26.08
C LEU A 125 1.90 -2.20 -27.43
N GLY A 126 1.57 -0.91 -27.49
CA GLY A 126 1.76 -0.10 -28.70
C GLY A 126 3.23 0.22 -29.00
N SER A 127 4.10 0.18 -27.99
CA SER A 127 5.54 0.41 -28.13
C SER A 127 6.35 -0.86 -28.29
N SER A 128 5.80 -2.06 -28.00
CA SER A 128 6.56 -3.32 -28.04
C SER A 128 7.09 -3.68 -29.43
N ARG A 129 6.55 -3.08 -30.50
CA ARG A 129 7.03 -3.24 -31.88
C ARG A 129 8.33 -2.49 -32.18
N GLU A 130 8.62 -1.44 -31.41
CA GLU A 130 9.83 -0.64 -31.53
C GLU A 130 10.68 -0.84 -30.28
N GLU A 131 11.63 -1.77 -30.33
CA GLU A 131 12.45 -2.20 -29.19
C GLU A 131 13.01 -1.04 -28.37
N GLN A 132 13.69 -0.08 -29.02
CA GLN A 132 14.32 1.05 -28.31
C GLN A 132 13.31 1.90 -27.54
N LYS A 133 12.14 2.12 -28.12
CA LYS A 133 11.06 2.90 -27.51
C LYS A 133 10.40 2.12 -26.36
N TYR A 134 10.23 0.81 -26.53
CA TYR A 134 9.73 -0.07 -25.48
C TYR A 134 10.66 -0.08 -24.28
N ILE A 135 11.95 -0.35 -24.49
CA ILE A 135 12.97 -0.38 -23.43
C ILE A 135 12.98 0.95 -22.67
N PHE A 136 12.99 2.08 -23.38
CA PHE A 136 12.95 3.39 -22.74
C PHE A 136 11.71 3.58 -21.85
N LEU A 137 10.52 3.25 -22.37
CA LEU A 137 9.27 3.37 -21.62
C LEU A 137 9.20 2.40 -20.44
N LEU A 138 9.73 1.19 -20.60
CA LEU A 138 9.83 0.19 -19.54
C LEU A 138 10.76 0.68 -18.41
N SER A 139 11.93 1.22 -18.74
CA SER A 139 12.83 1.80 -17.74
C SER A 139 12.20 2.97 -16.99
N VAL A 140 11.47 3.86 -17.68
CA VAL A 140 10.72 4.95 -17.02
C VAL A 140 9.64 4.39 -16.09
N TYR A 141 8.97 3.32 -16.52
CA TYR A 141 7.97 2.63 -15.70
C TYR A 141 8.59 2.03 -14.42
N GLU A 142 9.72 1.33 -14.54
CA GLU A 142 10.46 0.72 -13.42
C GLU A 142 10.94 1.78 -12.42
N VAL A 143 11.58 2.85 -12.90
CA VAL A 143 11.97 3.99 -12.05
C VAL A 143 10.77 4.60 -11.33
N GLY A 144 9.61 4.66 -11.98
CA GLY A 144 8.38 5.11 -11.34
C GLY A 144 7.90 4.18 -10.22
N LEU A 145 8.05 2.86 -10.35
CA LEU A 145 7.76 1.90 -9.28
C LEU A 145 8.71 2.07 -8.10
N ASP A 146 10.00 2.28 -8.33
CA ASP A 146 10.98 2.52 -7.26
C ASP A 146 10.68 3.82 -6.49
N GLN A 147 10.21 4.85 -7.18
CA GLN A 147 9.73 6.07 -6.55
C GLN A 147 8.47 5.83 -5.71
N CYS A 148 7.53 5.02 -6.20
CA CYS A 148 6.36 4.59 -5.42
C CYS A 148 6.79 3.89 -4.15
N GLU A 149 7.70 2.94 -4.26
CA GLU A 149 8.21 2.14 -3.15
C GLU A 149 8.81 3.05 -2.08
N THR A 150 9.70 3.96 -2.48
CA THR A 150 10.32 4.94 -1.58
C THR A 150 9.28 5.84 -0.92
N ALA A 151 8.28 6.30 -1.66
CA ALA A 151 7.20 7.12 -1.12
C ALA A 151 6.30 6.35 -0.14
N ILE A 152 6.02 5.08 -0.39
CA ILE A 152 5.28 4.20 0.51
C ILE A 152 6.07 3.96 1.79
N LYS A 153 7.37 3.61 1.70
CA LYS A 153 8.26 3.45 2.85
C LYS A 153 8.25 4.68 3.76
N ASN A 154 8.43 5.86 3.17
CA ASN A 154 8.41 7.12 3.89
C ASN A 154 7.05 7.38 4.56
N SER A 155 5.95 7.05 3.88
CA SER A 155 4.60 7.19 4.43
C SER A 155 4.36 6.23 5.59
N LEU A 156 4.77 4.96 5.47
CA LEU A 156 4.70 3.95 6.53
C LEU A 156 5.42 4.41 7.79
N VAL A 157 6.67 4.88 7.67
CA VAL A 157 7.47 5.33 8.81
C VAL A 157 6.83 6.54 9.48
N ARG A 158 6.33 7.53 8.70
CA ARG A 158 5.66 8.72 9.25
C ARG A 158 4.35 8.39 9.97
N ILE A 159 3.52 7.54 9.37
CA ILE A 159 2.24 7.13 9.95
C ILE A 159 2.50 6.27 11.20
N ALA A 160 3.49 5.38 11.18
CA ALA A 160 3.88 4.56 12.33
C ALA A 160 4.36 5.40 13.52
N ASN A 161 5.14 6.46 13.26
CA ASN A 161 5.55 7.42 14.29
C ASN A 161 4.34 8.08 14.97
N SER A 162 3.28 8.36 14.21
CA SER A 162 2.05 8.95 14.75
C SER A 162 1.22 7.98 15.60
N HIS A 163 1.40 6.67 15.41
CA HIS A 163 0.78 5.64 16.22
C HIS A 163 1.53 5.44 17.56
N GLY A 164 2.86 5.49 17.52
CA GLY A 164 3.74 5.48 18.70
C GLY A 164 5.10 4.82 18.44
N LEU A 165 6.05 5.08 19.34
CA LEU A 165 7.46 4.65 19.20
C LEU A 165 7.63 3.14 18.96
N TYR A 166 6.88 2.31 19.69
CA TYR A 166 6.92 0.86 19.52
C TYR A 166 6.57 0.42 18.08
N MET A 167 5.49 0.99 17.52
CA MET A 167 5.07 0.67 16.16
C MET A 167 6.08 1.20 15.14
N TRP A 168 6.60 2.40 15.36
CA TRP A 168 7.65 2.99 14.53
C TRP A 168 8.90 2.09 14.43
N LEU A 169 9.42 1.62 15.57
CA LEU A 169 10.56 0.68 15.59
C LEU A 169 10.23 -0.62 14.84
N LYS A 170 9.04 -1.18 15.05
CA LYS A 170 8.61 -2.41 14.39
C LYS A 170 8.53 -2.25 12.87
N ILE A 171 7.97 -1.15 12.39
CA ILE A 171 7.86 -0.85 10.95
C ILE A 171 9.22 -0.59 10.33
N MET A 172 10.12 0.15 10.99
CA MET A 172 11.48 0.34 10.49
C MET A 172 12.23 -0.99 10.35
N LYS A 173 12.11 -1.88 11.34
CA LYS A 173 12.71 -3.22 11.27
C LYS A 173 12.11 -4.03 10.12
N PHE A 174 10.79 -4.03 9.98
CA PHE A 174 10.07 -4.71 8.91
C PHE A 174 10.52 -4.23 7.52
N VAL A 175 10.56 -2.91 7.27
CA VAL A 175 11.00 -2.34 5.98
C VAL A 175 12.44 -2.76 5.68
N LYS A 176 13.34 -2.65 6.67
CA LYS A 176 14.76 -3.03 6.52
C LYS A 176 14.96 -4.51 6.23
N GLU A 177 14.13 -5.38 6.79
CA GLU A 177 14.18 -6.83 6.55
C GLU A 177 13.70 -7.20 5.15
N LYS A 178 12.65 -6.53 4.66
CA LYS A 178 12.10 -6.77 3.32
C LYS A 178 13.04 -6.29 2.22
N ASP A 179 13.70 -5.15 2.40
CA ASP A 179 14.72 -4.65 1.45
C ASP A 179 15.86 -5.64 1.23
N LYS A 180 16.20 -6.43 2.26
CA LYS A 180 17.23 -7.48 2.15
C LYS A 180 16.74 -8.76 1.51
N ARG A 181 15.43 -9.01 1.53
CA ARG A 181 14.81 -10.30 1.17
C ARG A 181 14.19 -10.32 -0.23
N ASN A 182 14.24 -9.22 -1.00
CA ASN A 182 13.73 -9.17 -2.38
C ASN A 182 14.51 -10.04 -3.40
N GLN A 183 15.31 -11.00 -2.95
CA GLN A 183 15.69 -12.15 -3.77
C GLN A 183 14.54 -13.15 -3.72
N ILE A 184 13.60 -13.05 -4.67
CA ILE A 184 12.54 -14.05 -4.82
C ILE A 184 13.17 -15.41 -5.16
N SER A 185 12.57 -16.46 -4.60
CA SER A 185 12.86 -17.85 -4.93
C SER A 185 12.31 -18.17 -6.32
N ASN A 186 13.16 -18.65 -7.22
CA ASN A 186 12.81 -19.05 -8.60
C ASN A 186 11.55 -19.93 -8.68
N SER A 187 11.22 -20.68 -7.61
CA SER A 187 10.02 -21.52 -7.54
C SER A 187 8.70 -20.77 -7.75
N VAL A 188 8.57 -19.51 -7.32
CA VAL A 188 7.33 -18.72 -7.51
C VAL A 188 7.20 -18.26 -8.96
N LEU A 189 8.32 -17.96 -9.61
CA LEU A 189 8.35 -17.58 -11.01
C LEU A 189 7.95 -18.76 -11.90
N ASP A 190 8.47 -19.95 -11.60
CA ASP A 190 8.14 -21.18 -12.32
C ASP A 190 6.64 -21.50 -12.24
N GLU A 191 6.02 -21.31 -11.07
CA GLU A 191 4.57 -21.50 -10.87
C GLU A 191 3.74 -20.50 -11.71
N ILE A 192 4.11 -19.21 -11.69
CA ILE A 192 3.41 -18.17 -12.44
C ILE A 192 3.54 -18.41 -13.95
N TYR A 193 4.72 -18.81 -14.41
CA TYR A 193 4.98 -19.07 -15.83
C TYR A 193 4.21 -20.31 -16.33
N ALA A 194 4.22 -21.40 -15.57
CA ALA A 194 3.44 -22.59 -15.89
C ALA A 194 1.92 -22.29 -15.94
N GLU A 195 1.44 -21.44 -15.04
CA GLU A 195 0.04 -21.03 -15.04
C GLU A 195 -0.32 -20.14 -16.24
N TYR A 196 0.58 -19.23 -16.65
CA TYR A 196 0.40 -18.43 -17.86
C TYR A 196 0.33 -19.30 -19.11
N GLN A 197 1.26 -20.25 -19.28
CA GLN A 197 1.26 -21.16 -20.43
C GLN A 197 -0.05 -21.95 -20.52
N LYS A 198 -0.51 -22.53 -19.40
CA LYS A 198 -1.78 -23.25 -19.34
C LYS A 198 -2.98 -22.40 -19.75
N ASN A 199 -3.02 -21.13 -19.36
CA ASN A 199 -4.11 -20.22 -19.73
C ASN A 199 -4.02 -19.73 -21.19
N SER A 200 -2.84 -19.70 -21.78
CA SER A 200 -2.66 -19.35 -23.20
C SER A 200 -3.06 -20.48 -24.15
N GLU A 201 -3.04 -21.74 -23.69
CA GLU A 201 -3.39 -22.92 -24.47
C GLU A 201 -4.90 -23.28 -24.41
N GLN A 202 -5.66 -22.70 -23.48
CA GLN A 202 -7.11 -22.90 -23.44
C GLN A 202 -7.77 -22.01 -24.49
N PRO A 203 -8.39 -22.58 -25.55
CA PRO A 203 -9.12 -21.78 -26.51
C PRO A 203 -10.27 -21.08 -25.79
N VAL A 204 -10.41 -19.77 -26.03
CA VAL A 204 -11.57 -18.99 -25.60
C VAL A 204 -12.79 -19.64 -26.24
N SER A 205 -13.49 -20.48 -25.49
CA SER A 205 -14.80 -21.00 -25.88
C SER A 205 -15.78 -19.84 -25.85
N GLU A 206 -16.06 -19.28 -27.03
CA GLU A 206 -17.15 -18.32 -27.25
C GLU A 206 -18.52 -18.88 -26.86
#